data_AF-A0AAV0VUD2-F1
#
_entry.id   AF-A0AAV0VUD2-F1
#
_cell.length_a   1.000
_cell.length_b   1.000
_cell.length_c   1.000
_cell.angle_alpha   90.00
_cell.angle_beta   90.00
_cell.angle_gamma   90.00
#
_symmetry.space_group_name_H-M   'P 1'
#
loop_
_entity.id
_entity.type
_entity.pdbx_description
1 polymer ?
#
loop_
_entity_poly.entity_id
_entity_poly.type
_entity_poly.pdbx_seq_one_letter_code
_entity_poly.pdbx_strand_id
1 'polypeptide(L)'
;MSPELFALNLVLSKSTNIPRISNCFGTIKEIIAFFHSSAKRNFVLKQKLGSELRGLCDTRWVERHESLMFFNDNLLQILQALECISTWDDVTSSSKSHCFIRCLTSTDFIVSVKIINLILTITHSLRKALQKQSLNVNTVTELINNTKQTNDTE
;
A
#
# COMPACT_ATOMS: atom_id res chain seq x y z
N MET A 1 -10.53 -18.80 -5.35
CA MET A 1 -9.32 -18.00 -5.05
C MET A 1 -8.17 -18.97 -4.89
N SER A 2 -7.07 -18.85 -5.65
CA SER A 2 -6.05 -19.89 -5.69
C SER A 2 -5.29 -19.98 -4.35
N PRO A 3 -4.91 -21.20 -3.88
CA PRO A 3 -4.24 -21.40 -2.59
C PRO A 3 -2.92 -20.62 -2.48
N GLU A 4 -2.23 -20.41 -3.61
CA GLU A 4 -0.94 -19.70 -3.60
C GLU A 4 -1.12 -18.21 -3.26
N LEU A 5 -2.24 -17.61 -3.66
CA LEU A 5 -2.56 -16.22 -3.33
C LEU A 5 -2.81 -16.03 -1.83
N PHE A 6 -3.40 -17.06 -1.20
CA PHE A 6 -3.66 -17.07 0.23
C PHE A 6 -2.37 -17.20 1.05
N ALA A 7 -1.47 -18.11 0.67
CA ALA A 7 -0.17 -18.27 1.31
C ALA A 7 0.68 -16.99 1.23
N LEU A 8 0.63 -16.29 0.10
CA LEU A 8 1.33 -15.03 -0.09
C LEU A 8 0.77 -13.92 0.82
N ASN A 9 -0.55 -13.79 0.91
CA ASN A 9 -1.21 -12.87 1.84
C ASN A 9 -0.86 -13.18 3.31
N LEU A 10 -0.69 -14.45 3.65
CA LEU A 10 -0.29 -14.88 5.00
C LEU A 10 1.15 -14.45 5.34
N VAL A 11 2.10 -14.64 4.42
CA VAL A 11 3.50 -14.19 4.61
C VAL A 11 3.55 -12.68 4.79
N LEU A 12 2.83 -11.93 3.96
CA LEU A 12 2.72 -10.46 4.07
C LEU A 12 2.13 -10.03 5.41
N SER A 13 1.07 -10.71 5.87
CA SER A 13 0.46 -10.44 7.17
C SER A 13 1.40 -10.71 8.34
N LYS A 14 2.35 -11.65 8.18
CA LYS A 14 3.40 -11.88 9.18
C LYS A 14 4.48 -10.79 9.12
N SER A 15 4.83 -10.30 7.93
CA SER A 15 5.77 -9.19 7.77
C SER A 15 5.29 -7.90 8.46
N THR A 16 3.98 -7.66 8.53
CA THR A 16 3.42 -6.53 9.31
C THR A 16 3.58 -6.65 10.81
N ASN A 17 3.83 -7.84 11.35
CA ASN A 17 4.08 -8.00 12.78
C ASN A 17 5.47 -7.50 13.19
N ILE A 18 6.32 -7.09 12.24
CA ILE A 18 7.54 -6.36 12.54
C ILE A 18 7.13 -4.96 13.06
N PRO A 19 7.42 -4.61 14.33
CA PRO A 19 6.91 -3.39 14.95
C PRO A 19 7.19 -2.13 14.14
N ARG A 20 8.38 -2.06 13.55
CA ARG A 20 8.82 -0.93 12.74
C ARG A 20 7.98 -0.74 11.46
N ILE A 21 7.58 -1.84 10.82
CA ILE A 21 6.70 -1.82 9.63
C ILE A 21 5.27 -1.44 10.03
N SER A 22 4.77 -2.00 11.12
CA SER A 22 3.44 -1.66 11.66
C SER A 22 3.35 -0.17 12.00
N ASN A 23 4.36 0.37 12.69
CA ASN A 23 4.45 1.78 13.03
C ASN A 23 4.45 2.66 11.78
N CYS A 24 5.21 2.29 10.74
CA CYS A 24 5.22 3.01 9.47
C CYS A 24 3.82 3.09 8.84
N PHE A 25 3.08 1.97 8.79
CA PHE A 25 1.71 1.98 8.30
C PHE A 25 0.78 2.81 9.20
N GLY A 26 0.95 2.72 10.52
CA GLY A 26 0.20 3.53 11.49
C GLY A 26 0.38 5.02 11.26
N THR A 27 1.62 5.48 11.09
CA THR A 27 1.95 6.87 10.77
C THR A 27 1.27 7.33 9.48
N ILE A 28 1.34 6.54 8.41
CA ILE A 28 0.70 6.89 7.14
C ILE A 28 -0.82 7.03 7.30
N LYS A 29 -1.46 6.09 8.01
CA LYS A 29 -2.90 6.16 8.31
C LYS A 29 -3.26 7.42 9.09
N GLU A 30 -2.45 7.76 10.09
CA GLU A 30 -2.69 8.93 10.93
C GLU A 30 -2.57 10.24 10.13
N ILE A 31 -1.60 10.33 9.22
CA ILE A 31 -1.44 11.49 8.32
C ILE A 31 -2.64 11.61 7.37
N ILE A 32 -3.10 10.50 6.78
CA ILE A 32 -4.28 10.51 5.91
C ILE A 32 -5.52 10.99 6.71
N ALA A 33 -5.72 10.44 7.91
CA ALA A 33 -6.82 10.87 8.78
C ALA A 33 -6.68 12.35 9.21
N PHE A 34 -5.46 12.83 9.43
CA PHE A 34 -5.19 14.23 9.73
C PHE A 34 -5.66 15.15 8.61
N PHE A 35 -5.37 14.83 7.35
CA PHE A 35 -5.88 15.63 6.23
C PHE A 35 -7.39 15.51 6.06
N HIS A 36 -7.97 14.31 6.17
CA HIS A 36 -9.41 14.10 5.98
C HIS A 36 -10.30 14.65 7.09
N SER A 37 -9.78 14.79 8.31
CA SER A 37 -10.54 15.30 9.46
C SER A 37 -10.77 16.82 9.42
N SER A 38 -10.28 17.53 8.41
CA SER A 38 -10.63 18.95 8.20
C SER A 38 -10.62 19.30 6.72
N ALA A 39 -11.73 19.90 6.25
CA ALA A 39 -11.82 20.44 4.89
C ALA A 39 -10.69 21.44 4.59
N LYS A 40 -10.30 22.27 5.57
CA LYS A 40 -9.22 23.25 5.42
C LYS A 40 -7.86 22.56 5.20
N ARG A 41 -7.56 21.51 5.98
CA ARG A 41 -6.31 20.73 5.83
C ARG A 41 -6.29 19.95 4.51
N ASN A 42 -7.39 19.29 4.16
CA ASN A 42 -7.54 18.60 2.88
C ASN A 42 -7.39 19.57 1.69
N PHE A 43 -7.92 20.79 1.79
CA PHE A 43 -7.76 21.81 0.76
C PHE A 43 -6.28 22.14 0.51
N VAL A 44 -5.49 22.38 1.56
CA VAL A 44 -4.03 22.62 1.40
C VAL A 44 -3.33 21.44 0.73
N LEU A 45 -3.66 20.22 1.15
CA LEU A 45 -3.12 19.02 0.52
C LEU A 45 -3.45 18.98 -0.97
N LYS A 46 -4.72 19.17 -1.36
CA LYS A 46 -5.13 19.19 -2.76
C LYS A 46 -4.41 20.26 -3.58
N GLN A 47 -4.13 21.43 -2.99
CA GLN A 47 -3.38 22.49 -3.67
C GLN A 47 -1.93 22.10 -3.96
N LYS A 48 -1.32 21.21 -3.15
CA LYS A 48 0.05 20.73 -3.37
C LYS A 48 0.11 19.44 -4.19
N LEU A 49 -0.84 18.54 -3.96
CA LEU A 49 -0.89 17.19 -4.52
C LEU A 49 -1.66 17.11 -5.85
N GLY A 50 -2.63 17.99 -6.07
CA GLY A 50 -3.57 17.92 -7.19
C GLY A 50 -4.69 16.87 -7.02
N SER A 51 -4.65 16.06 -5.97
CA SER A 51 -5.65 15.03 -5.67
C SER A 51 -5.82 14.81 -4.17
N GLU A 52 -6.67 13.85 -3.78
CA GLU A 52 -6.79 13.38 -2.39
C GLU A 52 -5.83 12.23 -2.10
N LEU A 53 -5.46 12.06 -0.82
CA LEU A 53 -4.76 10.88 -0.35
C LEU A 53 -5.75 9.73 -0.18
N ARG A 54 -5.54 8.63 -0.89
CA ARG A 54 -6.36 7.42 -0.69
C ARG A 54 -5.98 6.74 0.62
N GLY A 55 -6.98 6.23 1.32
CA GLY A 55 -6.79 5.40 2.51
C GLY A 55 -5.97 4.14 2.20
N LEU A 56 -5.33 3.60 3.24
CA LEU A 56 -4.72 2.28 3.18
C LEU A 56 -5.82 1.23 3.34
N CYS A 57 -5.97 0.33 2.37
CA CYS A 57 -6.92 -0.79 2.49
C CYS A 57 -6.42 -1.80 3.55
N ASP A 58 -7.32 -2.22 4.44
CA ASP A 58 -6.94 -3.08 5.56
C ASP A 58 -6.81 -4.57 5.21
N THR A 59 -7.55 -5.01 4.21
CA THR A 59 -7.68 -6.43 3.86
C THR A 59 -7.06 -6.78 2.51
N ARG A 60 -6.71 -5.79 1.67
CA ARG A 60 -6.17 -6.02 0.31
C ARG A 60 -4.77 -5.45 0.17
N TRP A 61 -3.78 -6.34 0.22
CA TRP A 61 -2.36 -6.01 0.16
C TRP A 61 -1.92 -5.28 -1.12
N VAL A 62 -2.54 -5.58 -2.26
CA VAL A 62 -2.24 -4.86 -3.51
C VAL A 62 -2.68 -3.40 -3.45
N GLU A 63 -3.89 -3.14 -2.96
CA GLU A 63 -4.36 -1.76 -2.77
C GLU A 63 -3.54 -1.02 -1.71
N ARG A 64 -3.12 -1.72 -0.66
CA ARG A 64 -2.20 -1.16 0.34
C ARG A 64 -0.84 -0.80 -0.28
N HIS A 65 -0.32 -1.61 -1.20
CA HIS A 65 0.89 -1.31 -1.94
C HIS A 65 0.72 -0.10 -2.86
N GLU A 66 -0.37 -0.04 -3.63
CA GLU A 66 -0.66 1.09 -4.52
C GLU A 66 -0.80 2.40 -3.74
N SER A 67 -1.51 2.40 -2.61
CA SER A 67 -1.61 3.57 -1.74
C SER A 67 -0.27 3.96 -1.11
N LEU A 68 0.58 3.00 -0.76
CA LEU A 68 1.92 3.28 -0.22
C LEU A 68 2.86 3.84 -1.30
N MET A 69 2.84 3.27 -2.50
CA MET A 69 3.57 3.78 -3.67
C MET A 69 3.15 5.21 -3.95
N PHE A 70 1.84 5.47 -4.06
CA PHE A 70 1.29 6.79 -4.26
C PHE A 70 1.73 7.77 -3.15
N PHE A 71 1.67 7.36 -1.89
CA PHE A 71 2.13 8.19 -0.77
C PHE A 71 3.62 8.52 -0.88
N ASN A 72 4.46 7.53 -1.21
CA ASN A 72 5.90 7.71 -1.35
C ASN A 72 6.27 8.59 -2.55
N ASP A 73 5.61 8.41 -3.70
CA ASP A 73 5.86 9.18 -4.92
C ASP A 73 5.47 10.65 -4.76
N ASN A 74 4.53 10.92 -3.84
CA ASN A 74 4.05 12.26 -3.53
C ASN A 74 4.53 12.78 -2.15
N LEU A 75 5.56 12.15 -1.57
CA LEU A 75 6.05 12.49 -0.23
C LEU A 75 6.45 13.97 -0.12
N LEU A 76 7.05 14.52 -1.18
CA LEU A 76 7.45 15.93 -1.21
C LEU A 76 6.26 16.88 -1.11
N GLN A 77 5.19 16.62 -1.87
CA GLN A 77 3.96 17.42 -1.86
C GLN A 77 3.26 17.32 -0.51
N ILE A 78 3.26 16.14 0.09
CA ILE A 78 2.72 15.91 1.44
C ILE A 78 3.51 16.72 2.48
N LEU A 79 4.86 16.68 2.41
CA LEU A 79 5.72 17.48 3.28
C LEU A 79 5.46 18.98 3.11
N GLN A 80 5.37 19.49 1.89
CA GLN A 80 5.04 20.89 1.62
C GLN A 80 3.68 21.31 2.18
N ALA A 81 2.68 20.42 2.11
CA ALA A 81 1.37 20.67 2.71
C ALA A 81 1.45 20.74 4.24
N LEU A 82 2.19 19.82 4.86
CA LEU A 82 2.43 19.82 6.31
C LEU A 82 3.23 21.06 6.75
N GLU A 83 4.24 21.46 5.98
CA GLU A 83 5.03 22.68 6.25
C GLU A 83 4.13 23.92 6.22
N CYS A 84 3.23 24.03 5.24
CA CYS A 84 2.25 25.11 5.20
C CYS A 84 1.35 25.10 6.46
N ILE A 85 0.80 23.94 6.83
CA ILE A 85 -0.06 23.82 8.03
C ILE A 85 0.73 24.10 9.32
N SER A 86 2.03 23.80 9.34
CA SER A 86 2.90 24.07 10.50
C SER A 86 3.04 25.57 10.81
N THR A 87 2.76 26.45 9.86
CA THR A 87 2.78 27.91 10.04
C THR A 87 1.45 28.51 10.52
N TRP A 88 0.42 27.69 10.73
CA TRP A 88 -0.89 28.18 11.16
C TRP A 88 -0.92 28.56 12.64
N ASP A 89 -1.74 29.55 12.97
CA ASP A 89 -2.03 29.94 14.36
C ASP A 89 -2.74 28.83 15.17
N ASP A 90 -3.37 27.88 14.49
CA ASP A 90 -3.95 26.70 15.13
C ASP A 90 -2.85 25.77 15.67
N VAL A 91 -2.53 25.94 16.95
CA VAL A 91 -1.46 25.22 17.65
C VAL A 91 -1.60 23.70 17.51
N THR A 92 -2.83 23.17 17.53
CA THR A 92 -3.07 21.73 17.39
C THR A 92 -2.64 21.22 16.02
N SER A 93 -3.10 21.84 14.92
CA SER A 93 -2.68 21.43 13.57
C SER A 93 -1.21 21.72 13.30
N SER A 94 -0.71 22.87 13.76
CA SER A 94 0.68 23.26 13.54
C SER A 94 1.66 22.30 14.23
N SER A 95 1.47 22.05 15.52
CA SER A 95 2.33 21.15 16.31
C SER A 95 2.29 19.73 15.76
N LYS A 96 1.09 19.24 15.41
CA LYS A 96 0.95 17.90 14.84
C LYS A 96 1.62 17.78 13.47
N SER A 97 1.57 18.84 12.65
CA SER A 97 2.26 18.87 11.36
C SER A 97 3.78 18.83 11.53
N HIS A 98 4.34 19.57 12.49
CA HIS A 98 5.77 19.45 12.84
C HIS A 98 6.16 18.04 13.27
N CYS A 99 5.34 17.37 14.09
CA CYS A 99 5.56 15.98 14.46
C CYS A 99 5.58 15.05 13.24
N PHE A 100 4.64 15.22 12.31
CA PHE A 100 4.59 14.41 11.09
C PHE A 100 5.78 14.65 10.17
N ILE A 101 6.18 15.91 9.98
CA ILE A 101 7.39 16.23 9.18
C ILE A 101 8.59 15.49 9.75
N ARG A 102 8.85 15.61 11.06
CA ARG A 102 9.97 14.92 11.72
C ARG A 102 9.90 13.40 11.57
N CYS A 103 8.69 12.83 11.63
CA CYS A 103 8.50 11.39 11.46
C CYS A 103 8.82 10.96 10.02
N LEU A 104 8.25 11.66 9.03
CA LEU A 104 8.43 11.38 7.60
C LEU A 104 9.88 11.55 7.13
N THR A 105 10.62 12.49 7.72
CA THR A 105 12.04 12.73 7.40
C THR A 105 12.99 11.88 8.23
N SER A 106 12.49 11.06 9.16
CA SER A 106 13.34 10.19 9.97
C SER A 106 13.92 9.04 9.13
N THR A 107 15.19 8.71 9.38
CA THR A 107 15.85 7.54 8.75
C THR A 107 15.05 6.27 8.97
N ASP A 108 14.48 6.12 10.16
CA ASP A 108 13.65 4.99 10.54
C ASP A 108 12.43 4.83 9.63
N PHE A 109 11.70 5.92 9.35
CA PHE A 109 10.56 5.89 8.45
C PHE A 109 11.00 5.60 7.00
N ILE A 110 12.03 6.28 6.52
CA ILE A 110 12.55 6.12 5.15
C ILE A 110 12.98 4.67 4.90
N VAL A 111 13.76 4.09 5.80
CA VAL A 111 14.21 2.69 5.72
C VAL A 111 13.01 1.74 5.76
N SER A 112 12.03 2.00 6.61
CA SER A 112 10.82 1.18 6.71
C SER A 112 10.04 1.16 5.40
N VAL A 113 9.80 2.32 4.79
CA VAL A 113 9.12 2.42 3.49
C VAL A 113 9.89 1.66 2.41
N LYS A 114 11.23 1.78 2.37
CA LYS A 114 12.05 1.04 1.40
C LYS A 114 11.96 -0.48 1.58
N ILE A 115 12.01 -0.96 2.82
CA ILE A 115 11.85 -2.39 3.12
C ILE A 115 10.46 -2.88 2.69
N ILE A 116 9.41 -2.13 3.02
CA ILE A 116 8.03 -2.49 2.65
C ILE A 116 7.89 -2.54 1.12
N ASN A 117 8.43 -1.56 0.40
CA ASN A 117 8.40 -1.53 -1.06
C ASN A 117 9.13 -2.72 -1.69
N LEU A 118 10.27 -3.13 -1.12
CA LEU A 118 11.01 -4.32 -1.55
C LEU A 118 10.17 -5.59 -1.35
N ILE A 119 9.60 -5.78 -0.16
CA ILE A 119 8.73 -6.93 0.15
C ILE A 119 7.56 -6.99 -0.83
N LEU A 120 6.91 -5.86 -1.09
CA LEU A 120 5.74 -5.80 -1.96
C LEU A 120 6.09 -6.01 -3.44
N THR A 121 7.24 -5.52 -3.90
CA THR A 121 7.73 -5.77 -5.27
C THR A 121 8.03 -7.25 -5.51
N ILE A 122 8.73 -7.89 -4.57
CA ILE A 122 9.03 -9.33 -4.61
C ILE A 122 7.71 -10.11 -4.62
N THR A 123 6.82 -9.80 -3.69
CA THR A 123 5.49 -10.40 -3.57
C THR A 123 4.67 -10.26 -4.85
N HIS A 124 4.64 -9.08 -5.47
CA HIS A 124 3.89 -8.84 -6.70
C HIS A 124 4.45 -9.69 -7.86
N SER A 125 5.77 -9.78 -7.96
CA SER A 125 6.44 -10.60 -8.98
C SER A 125 6.15 -12.09 -8.79
N LEU A 126 6.21 -12.58 -7.56
CA LEU A 126 5.83 -13.95 -7.17
C LEU A 126 4.36 -14.23 -7.49
N ARG A 127 3.45 -13.31 -7.15
CA ARG A 127 2.02 -13.43 -7.48
C ARG A 127 1.82 -13.60 -8.98
N LYS A 128 2.46 -12.78 -9.81
CA LYS A 128 2.33 -12.85 -11.27
C LYS A 128 2.85 -14.18 -11.82
N ALA A 129 3.98 -14.66 -11.30
CA ALA A 129 4.56 -15.95 -11.68
C ALA A 129 3.64 -17.12 -11.30
N LEU A 130 3.13 -17.14 -10.07
CA LEU A 130 2.24 -18.19 -9.56
C LEU A 130 0.87 -18.19 -10.27
N GLN A 131 0.31 -17.02 -10.56
CA GLN A 131 -0.93 -16.92 -11.35
C GLN A 131 -0.76 -17.45 -12.77
N LYS A 132 0.39 -17.17 -13.41
CA LYS A 132 0.69 -17.74 -14.74
C LYS A 132 0.82 -19.27 -14.69
N GLN A 133 1.46 -19.81 -13.65
CA GLN A 133 1.61 -21.24 -13.49
C GLN A 133 0.29 -21.96 -13.20
N SER A 134 -0.57 -21.40 -12.34
CA SER A 134 -1.89 -21.99 -12.07
C SER A 134 -2.82 -21.93 -13.27
N LEU A 135 -2.78 -20.85 -14.06
CA LEU A 135 -3.46 -20.78 -15.35
C LEU A 135 -2.99 -21.90 -16.29
N ASN A 136 -1.67 -22.11 -16.42
CA ASN A 136 -1.13 -23.18 -17.27
C ASN A 136 -1.63 -24.57 -16.83
N VAL A 137 -1.63 -24.87 -15.52
CA VAL A 137 -2.13 -26.16 -14.99
C VAL A 137 -3.61 -26.36 -15.30
N ASN A 138 -4.42 -25.32 -15.12
CA ASN A 138 -5.85 -25.37 -15.44
C ASN A 138 -6.08 -25.62 -16.94
N THR A 139 -5.36 -24.88 -17.81
CA THR A 139 -5.46 -25.05 -19.27
C THR A 139 -5.06 -26.46 -19.72
N VAL A 140 -4.00 -27.03 -19.14
CA VAL A 140 -3.58 -28.41 -19.42
C VAL A 140 -4.65 -29.41 -18.97
N THR A 141 -5.24 -29.21 -17.79
CA THR A 141 -6.30 -30.08 -17.26
C THR A 141 -7.56 -30.02 -18.13
N GLU A 142 -7.94 -28.83 -18.60
CA GLU A 142 -9.07 -28.63 -19.52
C GLU A 142 -8.84 -29.35 -20.86
N LEU A 143 -7.64 -29.23 -21.43
CA LEU A 143 -7.26 -29.93 -22.66
C LEU A 143 -7.29 -31.45 -22.51
N ILE A 144 -6.83 -31.98 -21.37
CA ILE A 144 -6.90 -33.42 -21.06
C ILE A 144 -8.36 -33.89 -20.92
N ASN A 145 -9.22 -33.10 -20.29
CA ASN A 145 -10.64 -33.46 -20.14
C ASN A 145 -11.39 -33.39 -21.48
N ASN A 146 -11.09 -32.39 -22.31
CA ASN A 146 -11.66 -32.27 -23.65
C ASN A 146 -11.21 -33.42 -24.56
N THR A 147 -9.97 -33.89 -24.46
CA THR A 147 -9.48 -35.05 -25.23
C THR A 147 -10.02 -36.39 -24.74
N LYS A 148 -10.45 -36.49 -23.48
CA LYS A 148 -11.14 -37.69 -22.98
C LYS A 148 -12.59 -37.77 -23.48
N GLN A 149 -13.31 -36.66 -23.57
CA GLN A 149 -14.69 -36.65 -24.06
C GLN A 149 -14.82 -37.00 -25.56
N THR A 150 -13.82 -36.70 -26.39
CA THR A 150 -13.84 -37.05 -27.81
C THR A 150 -13.65 -38.54 -28.11
N ASN A 151 -13.19 -39.34 -27.13
CA ASN A 151 -12.92 -40.77 -27.32
C ASN A 151 -14.07 -41.69 -26.85
N ASP A 152 -15.16 -41.14 -26.29
CA ASP A 152 -16.35 -41.90 -25.84
C ASP A 152 -17.53 -41.78 -26.82
N THR A 153 -17.30 -41.33 -28.08
CA THR A 153 -18.36 -41.14 -29.11
C THR A 153 -18.29 -42.10 -30.30
N GLU A 154 -17.52 -43.20 -30.21
CA GLU A 154 -17.55 -44.33 -31.16
C GLU A 154 -17.88 -45.64 -30.41
#